data_AF-A0A6N0HTP5-F1
#
_entry.id   AF-A0A6N0HTP5-F1
#
_cell.length_a   1.000
_cell.length_b   1.000
_cell.length_c   1.000
_cell.angle_alpha   90.00
_cell.angle_beta   90.00
_cell.angle_gamma   90.00
#
_symmetry.space_group_name_H-M   'P 1'
#
loop_
_entity.id
_entity.type
_entity.pdbx_description
1 polymer ?
#
loop_
_entity_poly.entity_id
_entity_poly.type
_entity_poly.pdbx_seq_one_letter_code
_entity_poly.pdbx_strand_id
1 'polypeptide(L)'
;MKLHHDINTQLAQRVDQIGQPYIAIHIRNTDYTTDYLDGLKSIQNVHHLPYFIATDSADALEDCRQILGTDNIYNFTKVLSKDGSPIHQNPTHENNIDAITDLLMLALGKQFIRFRLNQNCNRTDYSGFSRLAFNLHERRQVLEHLIQHRTPLISKLLWHA
;
A
#
# COMPACT_ATOMS: atom_id res chain seq x y z
N MET A 1 -15.42 5.10 -15.67
CA MET A 1 -15.50 3.95 -14.75
C MET A 1 -15.70 4.48 -13.34
N LYS A 2 -16.57 3.91 -12.50
CA LYS A 2 -16.83 4.41 -11.14
C LYS A 2 -16.35 3.37 -10.11
N LEU A 3 -15.68 3.81 -9.04
CA LEU A 3 -15.33 2.94 -7.92
C LEU A 3 -16.58 2.48 -7.18
N HIS A 4 -16.56 1.24 -6.69
CA HIS A 4 -17.63 0.69 -5.86
C HIS A 4 -17.80 1.51 -4.57
N HIS A 5 -19.02 1.55 -4.02
CA HIS A 5 -19.31 2.35 -2.83
C HIS A 5 -18.42 1.94 -1.64
N ASP A 6 -18.31 0.63 -1.39
CA ASP A 6 -17.55 0.11 -0.25
C ASP A 6 -16.06 0.44 -0.32
N ILE A 7 -15.47 0.41 -1.53
CA ILE A 7 -14.07 0.82 -1.74
C ILE A 7 -13.91 2.30 -1.38
N ASN A 8 -14.83 3.18 -1.80
CA ASN A 8 -14.76 4.60 -1.46
C ASN A 8 -14.89 4.84 0.04
N THR A 9 -15.83 4.16 0.69
CA THR A 9 -16.07 4.26 2.13
C THR A 9 -14.83 3.81 2.92
N GLN A 10 -14.27 2.65 2.59
CA GLN A 10 -13.07 2.15 3.25
C GLN A 10 -11.84 3.02 2.99
N LEU A 11 -11.67 3.50 1.75
CA LEU A 11 -10.57 4.40 1.40
C LEU A 11 -10.65 5.69 2.22
N ALA A 12 -11.84 6.29 2.32
CA ALA A 12 -12.05 7.50 3.10
C ALA A 12 -11.70 7.29 4.58
N GLN A 13 -12.18 6.19 5.17
CA GLN A 13 -11.90 5.83 6.57
C GLN A 13 -10.40 5.63 6.83
N ARG A 14 -9.71 4.89 5.95
CA ARG A 14 -8.27 4.62 6.11
C ARG A 14 -7.43 5.88 5.95
N VAL A 15 -7.77 6.74 4.99
CA VAL A 15 -7.11 8.04 4.78
C VAL A 15 -7.31 8.97 5.98
N ASP A 16 -8.53 9.02 6.54
CA ASP A 16 -8.83 9.82 7.73
C ASP A 16 -8.04 9.33 8.95
N GLN A 17 -7.95 8.00 9.13
CA GLN A 17 -7.24 7.38 10.25
C GLN A 17 -5.71 7.59 10.21
N ILE A 18 -5.08 7.50 9.03
CA ILE A 18 -3.63 7.74 8.90
C ILE A 18 -3.29 9.23 8.87
N GLY A 19 -4.21 10.06 8.39
CA GLY A 19 -3.95 11.46 8.07
C GLY A 19 -3.07 11.62 6.83
N GLN A 20 -2.98 12.85 6.30
CA GLN A 20 -2.10 13.16 5.17
C GLN A 20 -1.16 14.33 5.51
N PRO A 21 0.05 14.37 4.92
CA PRO A 21 0.62 13.39 3.99
C PRO A 21 1.20 12.15 4.70
N TYR A 22 1.26 11.01 4.00
CA TYR A 22 1.92 9.78 4.47
C TYR A 22 2.84 9.18 3.41
N ILE A 23 3.77 8.32 3.81
CA ILE A 23 4.63 7.54 2.92
C ILE A 23 3.99 6.15 2.73
N ALA A 24 3.88 5.71 1.49
CA ALA A 24 3.35 4.39 1.17
C ALA A 24 4.50 3.41 0.90
N ILE A 25 4.43 2.22 1.49
CA ILE A 25 5.41 1.15 1.28
C ILE A 25 4.66 -0.13 0.92
N HIS A 26 5.10 -0.79 -0.16
CA HIS A 26 4.60 -2.12 -0.51
C HIS A 26 5.71 -3.17 -0.43
N ILE A 27 5.48 -4.20 0.38
CA ILE A 27 6.37 -5.35 0.54
C ILE A 27 5.59 -6.62 0.23
N ARG A 28 6.03 -7.33 -0.80
CA ARG A 28 5.56 -8.69 -1.11
C ARG A 28 6.58 -9.67 -0.54
N ASN A 29 6.18 -10.51 0.42
CA ASN A 29 7.09 -11.41 1.12
C ASN A 29 6.45 -12.76 1.51
N THR A 30 5.62 -13.32 0.61
CA THR A 30 5.07 -14.68 0.75
C THR A 30 5.57 -15.58 -0.40
N ASP A 31 4.84 -15.61 -1.52
CA ASP A 31 5.17 -16.33 -2.74
C ASP A 31 6.34 -15.73 -3.54
N TYR A 32 6.68 -14.48 -3.24
CA TYR A 32 7.88 -13.81 -3.71
C TYR A 32 8.71 -13.35 -2.52
N THR A 33 10.02 -13.33 -2.67
CA THR A 33 10.92 -12.70 -1.70
C THR A 33 11.43 -11.37 -2.27
N THR A 34 11.61 -10.39 -1.40
CA THR A 34 12.19 -9.08 -1.73
C THR A 34 13.31 -8.79 -0.75
N ASP A 35 14.37 -8.10 -1.19
CA ASP A 35 15.40 -7.60 -0.27
C ASP A 35 14.98 -6.22 0.28
N TYR A 36 13.94 -6.23 1.10
CA TYR A 36 13.32 -5.00 1.62
C TYR A 36 14.05 -4.45 2.84
N LEU A 37 14.81 -5.27 3.58
CA LEU A 37 15.43 -4.88 4.85
C LEU A 37 16.45 -3.76 4.69
N ASP A 38 17.36 -3.88 3.71
CA ASP A 38 18.36 -2.85 3.46
C ASP A 38 17.73 -1.56 2.94
N GLY A 39 16.67 -1.71 2.13
CA GLY A 39 15.86 -0.58 1.69
C GLY A 39 15.17 0.14 2.86
N LEU A 40 14.57 -0.60 3.81
CA LEU A 40 13.96 -0.02 5.02
C LEU A 40 14.99 0.71 5.89
N LYS A 41 16.17 0.13 6.10
CA LYS A 41 17.25 0.78 6.85
C LYS A 41 17.71 2.08 6.18
N SER A 42 17.74 2.13 4.85
CA SER A 42 18.16 3.33 4.11
C SER A 42 17.19 4.51 4.24
N ILE A 43 15.92 4.24 4.56
CA ILE A 43 14.87 5.25 4.75
C ILE A 43 14.52 5.49 6.22
N GLN A 44 15.19 4.77 7.12
CA GLN A 44 15.03 4.94 8.56
C GLN A 44 15.42 6.38 8.94
N ASN A 45 14.60 7.04 9.75
CA ASN A 45 14.78 8.44 10.19
C ASN A 45 14.75 9.50 9.07
N VAL A 46 14.39 9.15 7.83
CA VAL A 46 14.34 10.13 6.72
C VAL A 46 13.03 10.94 6.75
N HIS A 47 11.95 10.38 7.30
CA HIS A 47 10.64 11.01 7.31
C HIS A 47 10.04 11.07 8.70
N HIS A 48 9.36 12.18 9.00
CA HIS A 48 8.50 12.36 10.19
C HIS A 48 7.02 12.13 9.85
N LEU A 49 6.73 11.50 8.72
CA LEU A 49 5.37 11.25 8.26
C LEU A 49 4.93 9.84 8.66
N PRO A 50 3.62 9.60 8.82
CA PRO A 50 3.08 8.26 8.94
C PRO A 50 3.46 7.38 7.75
N TYR A 51 3.63 6.08 8.01
CA TYR A 51 3.88 5.06 7.02
C TYR A 51 2.65 4.17 6.85
N PHE A 52 2.12 4.10 5.63
CA PHE A 52 1.19 3.05 5.24
C PHE A 52 1.97 1.86 4.68
N ILE A 53 1.83 0.70 5.31
CA ILE A 53 2.49 -0.54 4.89
C ILE A 53 1.44 -1.49 4.31
N ALA A 54 1.51 -1.77 3.02
CA ALA A 54 0.76 -2.85 2.39
C ALA A 54 1.70 -4.06 2.25
N THR A 55 1.36 -5.15 2.92
CA THR A 55 2.11 -6.40 2.85
C THR A 55 1.21 -7.59 3.09
N ASP A 56 1.65 -8.75 2.62
CA ASP A 56 1.05 -10.05 2.84
C ASP A 56 1.81 -10.89 3.88
N SER A 57 2.87 -10.36 4.48
CA SER A 57 3.72 -11.08 5.43
C SER A 57 3.67 -10.44 6.81
N ALA A 58 3.35 -11.25 7.83
CA ALA A 58 3.39 -10.81 9.22
C ALA A 58 4.81 -10.40 9.64
N ASP A 59 5.81 -11.15 9.20
CA ASP A 59 7.23 -10.90 9.49
C ASP A 59 7.68 -9.57 8.89
N ALA A 60 7.32 -9.28 7.64
CA ALA A 60 7.67 -8.01 7.00
C ALA A 60 7.04 -6.79 7.69
N LEU A 61 5.82 -6.93 8.21
CA LEU A 61 5.17 -5.87 8.99
C LEU A 61 5.90 -5.65 10.33
N GLU A 62 6.34 -6.72 10.97
CA GLU A 62 7.10 -6.63 12.22
C GLU A 62 8.47 -6.00 12.01
N ASP A 63 9.18 -6.39 10.95
CA ASP A 63 10.45 -5.77 10.55
C ASP A 63 10.27 -4.26 10.28
N CYS A 64 9.17 -3.86 9.63
CA CYS A 64 8.86 -2.44 9.47
C CYS A 64 8.72 -1.73 10.82
N ARG A 65 8.02 -2.32 11.80
CA ARG A 65 7.85 -1.74 13.15
C ARG A 65 9.16 -1.61 13.90
N GLN A 66 10.02 -2.61 13.80
CA GLN A 66 11.32 -2.60 14.47
C GLN A 66 12.25 -1.55 13.86
N ILE A 67 12.24 -1.38 12.53
CA ILE A 67 13.16 -0.48 11.83
C ILE A 67 12.62 0.97 11.81
N LEU A 68 11.36 1.18 11.45
CA LEU A 68 10.78 2.51 11.24
C LEU A 68 10.07 3.08 12.49
N GLY A 69 9.85 2.25 13.51
CA GLY A 69 9.15 2.62 14.74
C GLY A 69 7.67 2.26 14.72
N THR A 70 7.11 1.92 15.88
CA THR A 70 5.73 1.40 16.01
C THR A 70 4.66 2.48 15.85
N ASP A 71 4.91 3.68 16.37
CA ASP A 71 3.85 4.67 16.61
C ASP A 71 3.34 5.35 15.33
N ASN A 72 4.07 5.18 14.23
CA ASN A 72 3.78 5.82 12.94
C ASN A 72 3.45 4.81 11.82
N ILE A 73 3.24 3.53 12.14
CA ILE A 73 2.97 2.50 11.14
C ILE A 73 1.49 2.12 11.11
N TYR A 74 0.93 2.19 9.92
CA TYR A 74 -0.45 1.82 9.62
C TYR A 74 -0.46 0.66 8.64
N ASN A 75 -1.13 -0.42 9.03
CA ASN A 75 -1.45 -1.56 8.18
C ASN A 75 -2.93 -1.91 8.41
N PHE A 76 -3.67 -2.09 7.33
CA PHE A 76 -5.11 -2.38 7.38
C PHE A 76 -5.46 -3.79 6.89
N THR A 77 -4.44 -4.57 6.52
CA THR A 77 -4.62 -5.93 6.03
C THR A 77 -5.01 -6.82 7.20
N LYS A 78 -6.23 -7.38 7.17
CA LYS A 78 -6.78 -8.17 8.29
C LYS A 78 -6.11 -9.53 8.46
N VAL A 79 -5.72 -10.14 7.34
CA VAL A 79 -5.11 -11.47 7.31
C VAL A 79 -3.73 -11.32 6.71
N LEU A 80 -2.71 -11.62 7.51
CA LEU A 80 -1.33 -11.70 7.08
C LEU A 80 -0.88 -13.16 7.13
N SER A 81 -0.09 -13.56 6.15
CA SER A 81 0.47 -14.89 6.10
C SER A 81 1.53 -15.03 7.19
N LYS A 82 1.43 -16.10 7.98
CA LYS A 82 2.42 -16.49 8.99
C LYS A 82 3.29 -17.66 8.55
N ASP A 83 2.86 -18.40 7.55
CA ASP A 83 3.54 -19.58 7.01
C ASP A 83 4.15 -19.32 5.63
N GLY A 84 4.10 -18.08 5.14
CA GLY A 84 4.59 -17.69 3.82
C GLY A 84 3.69 -18.16 2.67
N SER A 85 2.53 -18.77 2.95
CA SER A 85 1.58 -19.14 1.91
C SER A 85 0.92 -17.89 1.31
N PRO A 86 0.70 -17.85 -0.03
CA PRO A 86 0.02 -16.72 -0.64
C PRO A 86 -1.45 -16.64 -0.20
N ILE A 87 -1.86 -15.47 0.28
CA ILE A 87 -3.19 -15.23 0.86
C ILE A 87 -4.32 -15.29 -0.18
N HIS A 88 -3.99 -15.24 -1.48
CA HIS A 88 -4.98 -15.06 -2.56
C HIS A 88 -5.56 -16.35 -3.15
N GLN A 89 -5.41 -17.52 -2.51
CA GLN A 89 -5.87 -18.79 -3.08
C GLN A 89 -7.40 -18.89 -3.19
N ASN A 90 -8.16 -18.12 -2.39
CA ASN A 90 -9.63 -18.06 -2.45
C ASN A 90 -10.10 -16.60 -2.33
N PRO A 91 -10.12 -15.82 -3.41
CA PRO A 91 -10.50 -14.41 -3.35
C PRO A 91 -11.98 -14.27 -2.98
N THR A 92 -12.25 -13.67 -1.82
CA THR A 92 -13.60 -13.22 -1.44
C THR A 92 -13.85 -11.81 -1.96
N HIS A 93 -15.12 -11.41 -2.03
CA HIS A 93 -15.49 -10.04 -2.35
C HIS A 93 -14.81 -9.02 -1.41
N GLU A 94 -14.78 -9.34 -0.11
CA GLU A 94 -14.15 -8.51 0.92
C GLU A 94 -12.63 -8.40 0.72
N ASN A 95 -11.94 -9.52 0.45
CA ASN A 95 -10.50 -9.49 0.20
C ASN A 95 -10.14 -8.67 -1.05
N ASN A 96 -11.01 -8.71 -2.08
CA ASN A 96 -10.82 -7.89 -3.28
C ASN A 96 -11.04 -6.40 -3.00
N ILE A 97 -12.04 -6.04 -2.19
CA ILE A 97 -12.24 -4.66 -1.73
C ILE A 97 -11.01 -4.19 -0.94
N ASP A 98 -10.52 -4.99 0.00
CA ASP A 98 -9.34 -4.66 0.82
C ASP A 98 -8.11 -4.46 -0.07
N ALA A 99 -7.84 -5.38 -1.00
CA ALA A 99 -6.70 -5.30 -1.90
C ALA A 99 -6.77 -4.09 -2.85
N ILE A 100 -7.94 -3.78 -3.41
CA ILE A 100 -8.10 -2.58 -4.25
C ILE A 100 -7.94 -1.31 -3.41
N THR A 101 -8.47 -1.30 -2.18
CA THR A 101 -8.33 -0.17 -1.28
C THR A 101 -6.86 0.06 -0.91
N ASP A 102 -6.11 -0.99 -0.59
CA ASP A 102 -4.67 -0.90 -0.31
C ASP A 102 -3.89 -0.41 -1.53
N LEU A 103 -4.26 -0.86 -2.75
CA LEU A 103 -3.66 -0.36 -3.99
C LEU A 103 -3.85 1.15 -4.18
N LEU A 104 -5.04 1.66 -3.88
CA LEU A 104 -5.35 3.09 -3.95
C LEU A 104 -4.62 3.88 -2.87
N MET A 105 -4.54 3.35 -1.64
CA MET A 105 -3.74 3.93 -0.56
C MET A 105 -2.25 4.03 -0.94
N LEU A 106 -1.69 2.98 -1.55
CA LEU A 106 -0.32 3.01 -2.06
C LEU A 106 -0.11 4.12 -3.08
N ALA A 107 -1.05 4.26 -4.02
CA ALA A 107 -0.97 5.27 -5.06
C ALA A 107 -1.13 6.70 -4.52
N LEU A 108 -1.93 6.88 -3.47
CA LEU A 108 -2.23 8.17 -2.86
C LEU A 108 -1.09 8.76 -2.01
N GLY A 109 -0.24 7.91 -1.43
CA GLY A 109 0.87 8.34 -0.58
C GLY A 109 1.70 9.45 -1.21
N LYS A 110 2.30 10.32 -0.40
CA LYS A 110 3.17 11.41 -0.87
C LYS A 110 4.39 10.87 -1.62
N GLN A 111 4.92 9.76 -1.14
CA GLN A 111 5.94 8.98 -1.82
C GLN A 111 5.52 7.51 -1.81
N PHE A 112 5.91 6.77 -2.84
CA PHE A 112 5.68 5.33 -2.92
C PHE A 112 6.98 4.56 -3.03
N ILE A 113 7.26 3.75 -2.01
CA ILE A 113 8.45 2.91 -1.89
C ILE A 113 8.03 1.46 -2.21
N ARG A 114 8.76 0.85 -3.13
CA ARG A 114 8.55 -0.54 -3.57
C ARG A 114 9.89 -1.24 -3.73
N PHE A 115 9.94 -2.50 -3.32
CA PHE A 115 11.16 -3.28 -3.36
C PHE A 115 11.18 -4.20 -4.58
N ARG A 116 12.39 -4.43 -5.09
CA ARG A 116 12.59 -5.36 -6.20
C ARG A 116 12.37 -6.78 -5.71
N LEU A 117 11.68 -7.56 -6.53
CA LEU A 117 11.58 -9.00 -6.32
C LEU A 117 12.94 -9.64 -6.54
N ASN A 118 13.27 -10.61 -5.70
CA ASN A 118 14.33 -11.56 -5.99
C ASN A 118 13.94 -12.40 -7.21
N GLN A 119 14.90 -13.15 -7.76
CA GLN A 119 14.70 -13.96 -8.97
C GLN A 119 13.36 -14.72 -8.91
N ASN A 120 12.51 -14.46 -9.90
CA ASN A 120 11.19 -15.07 -10.00
C ASN A 120 11.00 -15.68 -11.39
N CYS A 121 10.08 -16.65 -11.48
CA CYS A 121 9.76 -17.37 -12.71
C CYS A 121 9.28 -16.45 -13.85
N ASN A 122 8.73 -15.29 -13.52
CA ASN A 122 8.18 -14.32 -14.47
C ASN A 122 9.20 -13.29 -14.96
N ARG A 123 10.45 -13.32 -14.48
CA ARG A 123 11.53 -12.38 -14.82
C ARG A 123 11.13 -10.90 -14.70
N THR A 124 10.26 -10.58 -13.73
CA THR A 124 9.81 -9.20 -13.47
C THR A 124 10.48 -8.64 -12.23
N ASP A 125 10.96 -7.40 -12.28
CA ASP A 125 11.60 -6.77 -11.11
C ASP A 125 10.62 -6.39 -10.00
N TYR A 126 9.32 -6.28 -10.30
CA TYR A 126 8.29 -5.84 -9.34
C TYR A 126 6.98 -6.61 -9.56
N SER A 127 6.23 -6.83 -8.48
CA SER A 127 4.91 -7.46 -8.56
C SER A 127 3.94 -6.63 -9.41
N GLY A 128 2.97 -7.30 -10.04
CA GLY A 128 1.92 -6.62 -10.82
C GLY A 128 1.16 -5.58 -10.00
N PHE A 129 0.93 -5.88 -8.72
CA PHE A 129 0.31 -4.97 -7.75
C PHE A 129 1.14 -3.69 -7.53
N SER A 130 2.45 -3.83 -7.23
CA SER A 130 3.37 -2.68 -7.11
C SER A 130 3.45 -1.86 -8.39
N ARG A 131 3.44 -2.51 -9.56
CA ARG A 131 3.52 -1.83 -10.85
C ARG A 131 2.27 -1.00 -11.11
N LEU A 132 1.10 -1.55 -10.83
CA LEU A 132 -0.17 -0.83 -11.00
C LEU A 132 -0.28 0.35 -10.04
N ALA A 133 0.01 0.15 -8.74
CA ALA A 133 0.02 1.23 -7.74
C ALA A 133 0.97 2.36 -8.15
N PHE A 134 2.19 2.03 -8.62
CA PHE A 134 3.14 3.03 -9.09
C PHE A 134 2.65 3.79 -10.32
N ASN A 135 2.10 3.09 -11.31
CA ASN A 135 1.59 3.75 -12.50
C ASN A 135 0.44 4.72 -12.17
N LEU A 136 -0.38 4.42 -11.14
CA LEU A 136 -1.41 5.33 -10.65
C LEU A 136 -0.80 6.51 -9.86
N HIS A 137 0.19 6.25 -9.01
CA HIS A 137 0.93 7.26 -8.26
C HIS A 137 1.54 8.33 -9.18
N GLU A 138 2.20 7.89 -10.26
CA GLU A 138 2.83 8.75 -11.27
C GLU A 138 1.80 9.47 -12.15
N ARG A 139 0.58 8.92 -12.29
CA ARG A 139 -0.50 9.48 -13.10
C ARG A 139 -1.62 10.01 -12.22
N ARG A 140 -1.30 11.00 -11.38
CA ARG A 140 -2.22 11.60 -10.39
C ARG A 140 -3.60 11.92 -10.98
N GLN A 141 -3.68 12.55 -12.14
CA GLN A 141 -4.96 12.87 -12.80
C GLN A 141 -5.88 11.66 -13.00
N VAL A 142 -5.32 10.49 -13.31
CA VAL A 142 -6.10 9.25 -13.46
C VAL A 142 -6.60 8.78 -12.09
N LEU A 143 -5.71 8.77 -11.09
CA LEU A 143 -6.06 8.42 -9.72
C LEU A 143 -7.16 9.33 -9.17
N GLU A 144 -7.03 10.64 -9.38
CA GLU A 144 -8.02 11.65 -9.02
C GLU A 144 -9.36 11.38 -9.70
N HIS A 145 -9.37 11.13 -11.00
CA HIS A 145 -10.60 10.83 -11.72
C HIS A 145 -11.28 9.54 -11.20
N LEU A 146 -10.50 8.55 -10.78
CA LEU A 146 -11.03 7.31 -10.21
C LEU A 146 -11.73 7.55 -8.86
N ILE A 147 -11.21 8.45 -8.02
CA ILE A 147 -11.66 8.68 -6.63
C ILE A 147 -12.57 9.90 -6.45
N GLN A 148 -12.63 10.82 -7.43
CA GLN A 148 -13.32 12.12 -7.33
C GLN A 148 -14.84 12.03 -7.14
N HIS A 149 -15.47 10.89 -7.42
CA HIS A 149 -16.93 10.87 -7.53
C HIS A 149 -17.73 10.71 -6.24
N ARG A 150 -17.13 10.46 -5.06
CA ARG A 150 -17.93 10.22 -3.83
C ARG A 150 -17.35 10.67 -2.49
N THR A 151 -16.13 11.24 -2.43
CA THR A 151 -15.52 11.58 -1.13
C THR A 151 -15.12 13.05 -1.07
N PRO A 152 -15.94 13.93 -0.46
CA PRO A 152 -15.61 15.35 -0.25
C PRO A 152 -14.30 15.59 0.52
N LEU A 153 -13.86 14.60 1.31
CA LEU A 153 -12.57 14.62 2.00
C LEU A 153 -11.40 14.51 1.02
N ILE A 154 -11.45 13.58 0.06
CA ILE A 154 -10.36 13.34 -0.91
C ILE A 154 -10.26 14.51 -1.90
N SER A 155 -11.38 15.12 -2.29
CA SER A 155 -11.35 16.26 -3.19
C SER A 155 -10.68 17.49 -2.58
N LYS A 156 -10.67 17.68 -1.24
CA LYS A 156 -9.89 18.75 -0.58
C LYS A 156 -8.40 18.43 -0.46
N LEU A 157 -8.07 17.14 -0.38
CA LEU A 157 -6.69 16.65 -0.16
C LEU A 157 -5.79 16.81 -1.41
N LEU A 158 -6.36 16.90 -2.60
CA LEU A 158 -5.64 16.99 -3.87
C LEU A 158 -5.20 18.42 -4.26
N TRP A 159 -5.68 19.47 -3.57
CA TRP A 159 -5.37 20.87 -3.91
C TRP A 159 -4.26 21.52 -3.06
N HIS A 160 -3.62 20.76 -2.17
CA HIS A 160 -2.58 21.26 -1.26
C HIS A 160 -1.25 20.49 -1.33
N ALA A 161 -1.08 19.62 -2.33
CA ALA A 161 0.18 18.90 -2.60
C ALA A 161 1.01 19.60 -3.67
#